data_AF-A0A516IJ14-F1
#
_entry.id   AF-A0A516IJ14-F1
#
_cell.length_a   1.000
_cell.length_b   1.000
_cell.length_c   1.000
_cell.angle_alpha   90.00
_cell.angle_beta   90.00
_cell.angle_gamma   90.00
#
_symmetry.space_group_name_H-M   'P 1'
#
loop_
_entity.id
_entity.type
_entity.pdbx_description
1 polymer ?
#
loop_
_entity_poly.entity_id
_entity_poly.type
_entity_poly.pdbx_seq_one_letter_code
_entity_poly.pdbx_strand_id
1 'polypeptide(L)'
;MLGTGPAVATASAATSSNVSVLQQFASGLKSRNEETRAKAAKELQHYVTMELREMSQEESTRFYDQLNHHIFELVSSSDANERKGGILAIASLIGVEGGNSTRIGRFANYLRNLLPSSDPVVMEMASKAIGRLAMAGDTFTAEYVEFEVKRALEWLGADRNEGRRHAAVLVLRELAISVPTFFFQQVQPFFDNIFVAVWDPKQAIREGAVAALRACLILTTQREPKEMQKPQWYR
;
A
#
# COMPACT_ATOMS: atom_id res chain seq x y z
N MET A 1 -15.79 11.91 -53.97
CA MET A 1 -16.28 12.51 -52.71
C MET A 1 -16.28 11.41 -51.65
N LEU A 2 -15.11 11.18 -51.03
CA LEU A 2 -14.95 10.24 -49.91
C LEU A 2 -15.39 10.96 -48.63
N GLY A 3 -16.52 10.56 -48.07
CA GLY A 3 -17.00 11.06 -46.78
C GLY A 3 -16.23 10.41 -45.64
N THR A 4 -15.31 11.15 -45.04
CA THR A 4 -14.69 10.80 -43.76
C THR A 4 -15.67 11.16 -42.63
N GLY A 5 -16.23 10.14 -41.98
CA GLY A 5 -17.22 10.26 -40.92
C GLY A 5 -16.66 10.82 -39.58
N PRO A 6 -17.55 11.13 -38.62
CA PRO A 6 -17.28 11.95 -37.44
C PRO A 6 -16.52 11.25 -36.29
N ALA A 7 -15.98 10.05 -36.51
CA ALA A 7 -15.36 9.22 -35.45
C ALA A 7 -14.13 9.87 -34.79
N VAL A 8 -13.43 10.76 -35.50
CA VAL A 8 -12.22 11.45 -34.96
C VAL A 8 -12.59 12.58 -33.99
N ALA A 9 -13.77 13.19 -34.14
CA ALA A 9 -14.20 14.32 -33.32
C ALA A 9 -14.70 13.89 -31.93
N THR A 10 -15.38 12.76 -31.83
CA THR A 10 -15.88 12.21 -30.55
C THR A 10 -14.74 11.68 -29.67
N ALA A 11 -13.72 11.03 -30.25
CA ALA A 11 -12.54 10.57 -29.52
C ALA A 11 -11.72 11.75 -28.93
N SER A 12 -11.60 12.86 -29.66
CA SER A 12 -10.89 14.08 -29.21
C SER A 12 -11.61 14.76 -28.02
N ALA A 13 -12.94 14.81 -28.05
CA ALA A 13 -13.75 15.36 -26.96
C ALA A 13 -13.71 14.49 -25.69
N ALA A 14 -13.80 13.16 -25.83
CA ALA A 14 -13.67 12.21 -24.72
C ALA A 14 -12.25 12.19 -24.11
N THR A 15 -11.22 12.40 -24.93
CA THR A 15 -9.84 12.55 -24.43
C THR A 15 -9.68 13.83 -23.60
N SER A 16 -10.34 14.92 -23.99
CA SER A 16 -10.30 16.20 -23.26
C SER A 16 -11.08 16.16 -21.94
N SER A 17 -12.21 15.43 -21.89
CA SER A 17 -12.97 15.25 -20.64
C SER A 17 -12.22 14.39 -19.62
N ASN A 18 -11.56 13.31 -20.06
CA ASN A 18 -10.77 12.44 -19.18
C ASN A 18 -9.62 13.17 -18.48
N VAL A 19 -8.90 14.06 -19.20
CA VAL A 19 -7.84 14.88 -18.61
C VAL A 19 -8.41 15.83 -17.54
N SER A 20 -9.59 16.41 -17.79
CA SER A 20 -10.24 17.31 -16.82
C SER A 20 -10.70 16.58 -15.55
N VAL A 21 -11.19 15.36 -15.68
CA VAL A 21 -11.63 14.51 -14.56
C VAL A 21 -10.42 14.06 -13.72
N LEU A 22 -9.33 13.65 -14.36
CA LEU A 22 -8.08 13.32 -13.67
C LEU A 22 -7.51 14.52 -12.90
N GLN A 23 -7.55 15.72 -13.48
CA GLN A 23 -7.11 16.94 -12.79
C GLN A 23 -7.98 17.25 -11.57
N GLN A 24 -9.29 17.02 -11.65
CA GLN A 24 -10.19 17.17 -10.50
C GLN A 24 -9.82 16.19 -9.39
N PHE A 25 -9.63 14.90 -9.69
CA PHE A 25 -9.19 13.92 -8.69
C PHE A 25 -7.82 14.26 -8.12
N ALA A 26 -6.85 14.64 -8.96
CA ALA A 26 -5.52 15.04 -8.52
C ALA A 26 -5.59 16.25 -7.57
N SER A 27 -6.41 17.25 -7.88
CA SER A 27 -6.61 18.41 -7.00
C SER A 27 -7.24 18.03 -5.66
N GLY A 28 -8.23 17.12 -5.67
CA GLY A 28 -8.88 16.61 -4.47
C GLY A 28 -7.93 15.81 -3.58
N LEU A 29 -7.06 14.99 -4.18
CA LEU A 29 -6.03 14.21 -3.48
C LEU A 29 -4.92 15.09 -2.88
N LYS A 30 -4.63 16.25 -3.47
CA LYS A 30 -3.70 17.25 -2.93
C LYS A 30 -4.28 18.10 -1.80
N SER A 31 -5.58 17.99 -1.54
CA SER A 31 -6.25 18.80 -0.53
C SER A 31 -5.62 18.60 0.87
N ARG A 32 -5.55 19.69 1.64
CA ARG A 32 -5.16 19.64 3.06
C ARG A 32 -6.25 19.04 3.93
N ASN A 33 -7.50 19.05 3.46
CA ASN A 33 -8.62 18.47 4.19
C ASN A 33 -8.66 16.94 3.97
N GLU A 34 -8.60 16.19 5.06
CA GLU A 34 -8.64 14.73 5.06
C GLU A 34 -9.93 14.18 4.44
N GLU A 35 -11.07 14.79 4.73
CA GLU A 35 -12.37 14.34 4.21
C GLU A 35 -12.45 14.53 2.70
N THR A 36 -11.96 15.66 2.19
CA THR A 36 -11.89 15.93 0.75
C THR A 36 -10.98 14.93 0.04
N ARG A 37 -9.81 14.60 0.62
CA ARG A 37 -8.91 13.57 0.06
C ARG A 37 -9.57 12.19 0.03
N ALA A 38 -10.20 11.79 1.13
CA ALA A 38 -10.84 10.49 1.24
C ALA A 38 -12.02 10.36 0.26
N LYS A 39 -12.79 11.44 0.09
CA LYS A 39 -13.87 11.52 -0.91
C LYS A 39 -13.32 11.41 -2.34
N ALA A 40 -12.28 12.18 -2.68
CA ALA A 40 -11.65 12.13 -4.00
C ALA A 40 -11.10 10.73 -4.33
N ALA A 41 -10.50 10.03 -3.35
CA ALA A 41 -10.01 8.67 -3.55
C ALA A 41 -11.13 7.65 -3.81
N LYS A 42 -12.28 7.80 -3.11
CA LYS A 42 -13.47 6.97 -3.35
C LYS A 42 -14.12 7.25 -4.70
N GLU A 43 -14.22 8.52 -5.07
CA GLU A 43 -14.75 8.91 -6.39
C GLU A 43 -13.86 8.39 -7.52
N LEU A 44 -12.53 8.46 -7.36
CA LEU A 44 -11.58 7.85 -8.28
C LEU A 44 -11.81 6.34 -8.41
N GLN A 45 -11.98 5.62 -7.30
CA GLN A 45 -12.28 4.19 -7.33
C GLN A 45 -13.58 3.90 -8.07
N HIS A 46 -14.64 4.68 -7.81
CA HIS A 46 -15.93 4.52 -8.46
C HIS A 46 -15.83 4.76 -9.97
N TYR A 47 -15.15 5.83 -10.38
CA TYR A 47 -14.91 6.15 -11.79
C TYR A 47 -14.17 5.03 -12.51
N VAL A 48 -13.10 4.51 -11.90
CA VAL A 48 -12.31 3.42 -12.49
C VAL A 48 -13.12 2.11 -12.56
N THR A 49 -14.01 1.87 -11.61
CA THR A 49 -14.76 0.60 -11.54
C THR A 49 -15.99 0.62 -12.44
N MET A 50 -16.68 1.76 -12.57
CA MET A 50 -17.95 1.89 -13.30
C MET A 50 -17.75 2.47 -14.70
N GLU A 51 -17.17 3.67 -14.80
CA GLU A 51 -17.14 4.43 -16.06
C GLU A 51 -16.02 3.95 -16.98
N LEU A 52 -14.86 3.60 -16.42
CA LEU A 52 -13.72 3.14 -17.21
C LEU A 52 -13.92 1.77 -17.86
N ARG A 53 -14.93 0.99 -17.43
CA ARG A 53 -15.31 -0.29 -18.06
C ARG A 53 -16.04 -0.10 -19.38
N GLU A 54 -16.74 1.01 -19.54
CA GLU A 54 -17.51 1.32 -20.75
C GLU A 54 -16.64 1.98 -21.83
N MET A 55 -15.41 2.34 -21.48
CA MET A 55 -14.43 2.97 -22.38
C MET A 55 -13.66 1.95 -23.23
N SER A 56 -13.10 2.43 -24.34
CA SER A 56 -12.21 1.62 -25.17
C SER A 56 -10.91 1.28 -24.43
N GLN A 57 -10.28 0.16 -24.81
CA GLN A 57 -9.03 -0.30 -24.19
C GLN A 57 -7.87 0.72 -24.33
N GLU A 58 -7.85 1.48 -25.43
CA GLU A 58 -6.85 2.53 -25.69
C GLU A 58 -7.02 3.73 -24.75
N GLU A 59 -8.25 4.18 -24.53
CA GLU A 59 -8.56 5.29 -23.62
C GLU A 59 -8.29 4.91 -22.16
N SER A 60 -8.70 3.70 -21.76
CA SER A 60 -8.44 3.19 -20.41
C SER A 60 -6.94 3.07 -20.13
N THR A 61 -6.15 2.61 -21.11
CA THR A 61 -4.68 2.53 -20.96
C THR A 61 -4.06 3.92 -20.78
N ARG A 62 -4.45 4.90 -21.60
CA ARG A 62 -3.97 6.29 -21.48
C ARG A 62 -4.33 6.93 -20.14
N PHE A 63 -5.56 6.70 -19.68
CA PHE A 63 -6.02 7.19 -18.37
C PHE A 63 -5.16 6.61 -17.24
N TYR A 64 -4.91 5.29 -17.27
CA TYR A 64 -4.07 4.66 -16.25
C TYR A 64 -2.62 5.16 -16.27
N ASP A 65 -2.05 5.43 -17.44
CA ASP A 65 -0.69 5.96 -17.53
C ASP A 65 -0.58 7.38 -16.93
N GLN A 66 -1.55 8.24 -17.22
CA GLN A 66 -1.63 9.58 -16.61
C GLN A 66 -1.87 9.51 -15.10
N LEU A 67 -2.78 8.62 -14.67
CA LEU A 67 -3.06 8.40 -13.26
C LEU A 67 -1.82 7.90 -12.50
N ASN A 68 -1.09 6.94 -13.08
CA ASN A 68 0.16 6.43 -12.50
C ASN A 68 1.21 7.54 -12.38
N HIS A 69 1.31 8.42 -13.38
CA HIS A 69 2.21 9.58 -13.34
C HIS A 69 1.87 10.51 -12.17
N HIS A 70 0.60 10.90 -12.02
CA HIS A 70 0.18 11.74 -10.90
C HIS A 70 0.33 11.06 -9.55
N ILE A 71 0.06 9.75 -9.43
CA ILE A 71 0.31 9.01 -8.20
C ILE A 71 1.78 9.06 -7.84
N PHE A 72 2.69 8.87 -8.81
CA PHE A 72 4.13 8.97 -8.59
C PHE A 72 4.55 10.36 -8.10
N GLU A 73 4.06 11.43 -8.73
CA GLU A 73 4.32 12.80 -8.28
C GLU A 73 3.86 13.04 -6.82
N LEU A 74 2.67 12.54 -6.47
CA LEU A 74 2.10 12.67 -5.13
C LEU A 74 2.94 11.95 -4.07
N VAL A 75 3.35 10.70 -4.33
CA VAL A 75 4.14 9.92 -3.35
C VAL A 75 5.58 10.40 -3.24
N SER A 76 6.13 11.01 -4.29
CA SER A 76 7.48 11.60 -4.31
C SER A 76 7.52 13.06 -3.85
N SER A 77 6.37 13.66 -3.56
CA SER A 77 6.29 15.04 -3.07
C SER A 77 6.90 15.20 -1.67
N SER A 78 7.42 16.39 -1.39
CA SER A 78 7.87 16.78 -0.06
C SER A 78 6.71 17.08 0.90
N ASP A 79 5.53 17.42 0.37
CA ASP A 79 4.35 17.72 1.17
C ASP A 79 3.71 16.42 1.70
N ALA A 80 3.51 16.35 3.02
CA ALA A 80 2.91 15.18 3.67
C ALA A 80 1.46 14.93 3.21
N ASN A 81 0.70 15.97 2.88
CA ASN A 81 -0.68 15.88 2.40
C ASN A 81 -0.76 15.26 1.01
N GLU A 82 0.16 15.65 0.13
CA GLU A 82 0.26 15.06 -1.21
C GLU A 82 0.64 13.58 -1.11
N ARG A 83 1.60 13.23 -0.25
CA ARG A 83 1.95 11.82 0.02
C ARG A 83 0.77 11.02 0.57
N LYS A 84 -0.03 11.60 1.48
CA LYS A 84 -1.28 10.98 1.98
C LYS A 84 -2.27 10.75 0.85
N GLY A 85 -2.44 11.71 -0.05
CA GLY A 85 -3.26 11.59 -1.25
C GLY A 85 -2.80 10.45 -2.16
N GLY A 86 -1.49 10.37 -2.44
CA GLY A 86 -0.91 9.29 -3.24
C GLY A 86 -1.16 7.90 -2.64
N ILE A 87 -1.00 7.75 -1.32
CA ILE A 87 -1.29 6.49 -0.62
C ILE A 87 -2.77 6.13 -0.70
N LEU A 88 -3.68 7.08 -0.51
CA LEU A 88 -5.13 6.84 -0.63
C LEU A 88 -5.52 6.42 -2.05
N ALA A 89 -4.92 7.04 -3.07
CA ALA A 89 -5.14 6.67 -4.46
C ALA A 89 -4.69 5.22 -4.71
N ILE A 90 -3.47 4.86 -4.31
CA ILE A 90 -2.97 3.47 -4.40
C ILE A 90 -3.92 2.52 -3.67
N ALA A 91 -4.26 2.81 -2.42
CA ALA A 91 -5.09 1.95 -1.59
C ALA A 91 -6.51 1.75 -2.12
N SER A 92 -7.03 2.69 -2.91
CA SER A 92 -8.37 2.62 -3.52
C SER A 92 -8.36 1.91 -4.88
N LEU A 93 -7.20 1.86 -5.55
CA LEU A 93 -7.01 1.14 -6.81
C LEU A 93 -6.62 -0.34 -6.61
N ILE A 94 -6.19 -0.72 -5.40
CA ILE A 94 -5.96 -2.13 -5.03
C ILE A 94 -7.31 -2.85 -4.97
N GLY A 95 -7.43 -3.98 -5.69
CA GLY A 95 -8.64 -4.80 -5.72
C GLY A 95 -9.69 -4.38 -6.75
N VAL A 96 -9.45 -3.33 -7.54
CA VAL A 96 -10.29 -3.01 -8.70
C VAL A 96 -9.93 -3.96 -9.85
N GLU A 97 -10.94 -4.67 -10.39
CA GLU A 97 -10.79 -5.60 -11.52
C GLU A 97 -10.11 -4.92 -12.72
N GLY A 98 -9.11 -5.57 -13.32
CA GLY A 98 -8.26 -4.99 -14.38
C GLY A 98 -6.88 -4.51 -13.90
N GLY A 99 -6.50 -4.78 -12.65
CA GLY A 99 -5.15 -4.57 -12.14
C GLY A 99 -4.15 -5.55 -12.73
N ASN A 100 -3.46 -5.16 -13.82
CA ASN A 100 -2.33 -5.92 -14.35
C ASN A 100 -1.28 -6.18 -13.24
N SER A 101 -0.67 -7.37 -13.24
CA SER A 101 0.42 -7.75 -12.32
C SER A 101 1.54 -6.70 -12.26
N THR A 102 1.80 -6.01 -13.38
CA THR A 102 2.74 -4.88 -13.49
C THR A 102 2.40 -3.70 -12.57
N ARG A 103 1.10 -3.44 -12.31
CA ARG A 103 0.65 -2.33 -11.46
C ARG A 103 0.93 -2.62 -9.98
N ILE A 104 0.67 -3.85 -9.55
CA ILE A 104 0.96 -4.32 -8.18
C ILE A 104 2.46 -4.13 -7.87
N GLY A 105 3.33 -4.53 -8.80
CA GLY A 105 4.77 -4.32 -8.67
C GLY A 105 5.18 -2.84 -8.57
N ARG A 106 4.55 -1.94 -9.34
CA ARG A 106 4.80 -0.49 -9.24
C ARG A 106 4.34 0.09 -7.90
N PHE A 107 3.13 -0.25 -7.46
CA PHE A 107 2.59 0.20 -6.18
C PHE A 107 3.44 -0.29 -5.01
N ALA A 108 3.93 -1.53 -5.05
CA ALA A 108 4.89 -2.03 -4.08
C ALA A 108 6.13 -1.12 -4.02
N ASN A 109 6.73 -0.77 -5.15
CA ASN A 109 7.91 0.10 -5.19
C ASN A 109 7.62 1.52 -4.69
N TYR A 110 6.45 2.08 -5.00
CA TYR A 110 6.05 3.40 -4.49
C TYR A 110 5.89 3.41 -2.97
N LEU A 111 5.19 2.41 -2.42
CA LEU A 111 5.00 2.26 -0.97
C LEU A 111 6.32 1.97 -0.25
N ARG A 112 7.24 1.23 -0.90
CA ARG A 112 8.59 0.99 -0.37
C ARG A 112 9.41 2.28 -0.29
N ASN A 113 9.35 3.14 -1.29
CA ASN A 113 10.10 4.40 -1.30
C ASN A 113 9.53 5.44 -0.33
N LEU A 114 8.25 5.32 0.02
CA LEU A 114 7.62 6.13 1.08
C LEU A 114 8.12 5.78 2.49
N LEU A 115 8.72 4.60 2.68
CA LEU A 115 9.25 4.14 3.96
C LEU A 115 10.79 4.09 3.89
N PRO A 116 11.53 4.77 4.79
CA PRO A 116 11.08 5.51 5.97
C PRO A 116 10.61 6.95 5.64
N SER A 117 9.61 7.45 6.38
CA SER A 117 9.11 8.83 6.28
C SER A 117 9.25 9.57 7.60
N SER A 118 9.38 10.90 7.55
CA SER A 118 9.38 11.77 8.73
C SER A 118 8.00 11.95 9.38
N ASP A 119 6.91 11.77 8.62
CA ASP A 119 5.54 11.87 9.13
C ASP A 119 5.03 10.47 9.54
N PRO A 120 4.74 10.24 10.84
CA PRO A 120 4.18 8.97 11.33
C PRO A 120 2.85 8.59 10.68
N VAL A 121 2.00 9.57 10.34
CA VAL A 121 0.71 9.30 9.71
C VAL A 121 0.90 8.77 8.29
N VAL A 122 1.87 9.31 7.55
CA VAL A 122 2.24 8.80 6.23
C VAL A 122 2.77 7.36 6.34
N MET A 123 3.59 7.07 7.36
CA MET A 123 4.10 5.72 7.58
C MET A 123 2.98 4.71 7.86
N GLU A 124 2.03 5.07 8.73
CA GLU A 124 0.90 4.20 9.07
C GLU A 124 -0.04 3.97 7.88
N MET A 125 -0.31 5.00 7.08
CA MET A 125 -1.09 4.85 5.86
C MET A 125 -0.38 3.95 4.85
N ALA A 126 0.93 4.12 4.68
CA ALA A 126 1.73 3.31 3.76
C ALA A 126 1.77 1.83 4.20
N SER A 127 1.96 1.55 5.49
CA SER A 127 1.96 0.16 5.99
C SER A 127 0.61 -0.53 5.79
N LYS A 128 -0.50 0.18 6.04
CA LYS A 128 -1.86 -0.34 5.76
C LYS A 128 -2.07 -0.63 4.27
N ALA A 129 -1.52 0.22 3.39
CA ALA A 129 -1.59 -0.01 1.95
C ALA A 129 -0.75 -1.22 1.52
N ILE A 130 0.41 -1.46 2.13
CA ILE A 130 1.22 -2.69 1.93
C ILE A 130 0.42 -3.93 2.35
N GLY A 131 -0.25 -3.91 3.50
CA GLY A 131 -1.12 -5.01 3.94
C GLY A 131 -2.24 -5.32 2.94
N ARG A 132 -2.92 -4.29 2.43
CA ARG A 132 -3.92 -4.45 1.35
C ARG A 132 -3.34 -5.00 0.06
N LEU A 133 -2.16 -4.51 -0.34
CA LEU A 133 -1.47 -4.97 -1.55
C LEU A 133 -1.09 -6.44 -1.44
N ALA A 134 -0.63 -6.87 -0.25
CA ALA A 134 -0.29 -8.26 0.04
C ALA A 134 -1.50 -9.20 -0.05
N MET A 135 -2.71 -8.75 0.33
CA MET A 135 -3.92 -9.57 0.17
C MET A 135 -4.39 -9.69 -1.29
N ALA A 136 -4.07 -8.70 -2.12
CA ALA A 136 -4.54 -8.62 -3.50
C ALA A 136 -3.61 -9.29 -4.52
N GLY A 137 -2.40 -9.68 -4.13
CA GLY A 137 -1.50 -10.40 -5.04
C GLY A 137 -1.96 -11.86 -5.19
N ASP A 138 -2.20 -12.30 -6.42
CA ASP A 138 -2.52 -13.71 -6.67
C ASP A 138 -1.25 -14.56 -6.59
N THR A 139 -0.32 -14.39 -7.54
CA THR A 139 0.82 -15.31 -7.70
C THR A 139 2.10 -14.88 -7.00
N PHE A 140 2.29 -13.58 -6.74
CA PHE A 140 3.54 -13.02 -6.20
C PHE A 140 3.49 -12.69 -4.70
N THR A 141 2.39 -13.01 -4.02
CA THR A 141 2.19 -12.63 -2.61
C THR A 141 3.20 -13.28 -1.68
N ALA A 142 3.56 -14.54 -1.88
CA ALA A 142 4.53 -15.23 -1.04
C ALA A 142 5.90 -14.51 -1.07
N GLU A 143 6.44 -14.27 -2.27
CA GLU A 143 7.72 -13.58 -2.47
C GLU A 143 7.67 -12.13 -1.97
N TYR A 144 6.56 -11.44 -2.22
CA TYR A 144 6.36 -10.05 -1.77
C TYR A 144 6.39 -9.96 -0.24
N VAL A 145 5.64 -10.82 0.45
CA VAL A 145 5.55 -10.80 1.92
C VAL A 145 6.88 -11.24 2.54
N GLU A 146 7.53 -12.28 2.01
CA GLU A 146 8.83 -12.71 2.48
C GLU A 146 9.87 -11.59 2.38
N PHE A 147 9.91 -10.87 1.25
CA PHE A 147 10.80 -9.74 1.05
C PHE A 147 10.52 -8.61 2.06
N GLU A 148 9.26 -8.22 2.23
CA GLU A 148 8.89 -7.14 3.15
C GLU A 148 9.20 -7.49 4.61
N VAL A 149 8.96 -8.73 5.04
CA VAL A 149 9.28 -9.19 6.39
C VAL A 149 10.79 -9.19 6.62
N LYS A 150 11.57 -9.81 5.73
CA LYS A 150 13.04 -9.84 5.87
C LYS A 150 13.63 -8.44 5.96
N ARG A 151 13.22 -7.54 5.08
CA ARG A 151 13.64 -6.14 5.08
C ARG A 151 13.26 -5.41 6.37
N ALA A 152 12.05 -5.63 6.88
CA ALA A 152 11.62 -5.03 8.14
C ALA A 152 12.45 -5.54 9.33
N LEU A 153 12.78 -6.84 9.37
CA LEU A 153 13.62 -7.42 10.42
C LEU A 153 15.06 -6.90 10.37
N GLU A 154 15.62 -6.69 9.17
CA GLU A 154 16.94 -6.05 9.01
C GLU A 154 16.96 -4.62 9.59
N TRP A 155 15.90 -3.85 9.38
CA TRP A 155 15.76 -2.51 9.98
C TRP A 155 15.66 -2.54 11.50
N LEU A 156 15.17 -3.63 12.10
CA LEU A 156 15.13 -3.79 13.55
C LEU A 156 16.48 -4.20 14.16
N GLY A 157 17.21 -5.10 13.50
CA GLY A 157 18.44 -5.69 14.03
C GLY A 157 19.71 -4.88 13.77
N ALA A 158 19.81 -4.19 12.62
CA ALA A 158 21.06 -3.57 12.16
C ALA A 158 21.05 -2.03 12.15
N ASP A 159 19.88 -1.39 12.31
CA ASP A 159 19.73 0.04 12.02
C ASP A 159 19.56 0.90 13.29
N ARG A 160 20.30 2.02 13.34
CA ARG A 160 20.14 3.06 14.38
C ARG A 160 19.06 4.08 14.03
N ASN A 161 18.56 4.07 12.80
CA ASN A 161 17.59 5.04 12.32
C ASN A 161 16.20 4.76 12.91
N GLU A 162 15.73 5.67 13.78
CA GLU A 162 14.41 5.61 14.41
C GLU A 162 13.27 5.49 13.39
N GLY A 163 13.35 6.22 12.26
CA GLY A 163 12.32 6.20 11.23
C GLY A 163 12.16 4.83 10.56
N ARG A 164 13.27 4.11 10.38
CA ARG A 164 13.24 2.74 9.82
C ARG A 164 12.71 1.74 10.81
N ARG A 165 13.11 1.84 12.08
CA ARG A 165 12.58 0.97 13.15
C ARG A 165 11.07 1.16 13.35
N HIS A 166 10.59 2.40 13.29
CA HIS A 166 9.15 2.68 13.35
C HIS A 166 8.42 2.13 12.11
N ALA A 167 8.94 2.36 10.91
CA ALA A 167 8.36 1.79 9.69
C ALA A 167 8.31 0.25 9.74
N ALA A 168 9.38 -0.39 10.22
CA ALA A 168 9.49 -1.84 10.33
C ALA A 168 8.39 -2.44 11.22
N VAL A 169 8.18 -1.90 12.43
CA VAL A 169 7.14 -2.43 13.34
C VAL A 169 5.73 -2.27 12.76
N LEU A 170 5.48 -1.17 12.03
CA LEU A 170 4.19 -0.95 11.36
C LEU A 170 3.97 -1.93 10.21
N VAL A 171 4.98 -2.18 9.37
CA VAL A 171 4.90 -3.16 8.27
C VAL A 171 4.68 -4.57 8.82
N LEU A 172 5.44 -4.99 9.83
CA LEU A 172 5.29 -6.31 10.46
C LEU A 172 3.90 -6.49 11.05
N ARG A 173 3.37 -5.46 11.73
CA ARG A 173 1.99 -5.46 12.27
C ARG A 173 0.96 -5.69 11.16
N GLU A 174 1.01 -4.91 10.10
CA GLU A 174 0.00 -4.99 9.03
C GLU A 174 0.11 -6.30 8.27
N LEU A 175 1.31 -6.81 7.99
CA LEU A 175 1.48 -8.11 7.33
C LEU A 175 1.00 -9.28 8.19
N ALA A 176 1.25 -9.25 9.50
CA ALA A 176 0.73 -10.27 10.42
C ALA A 176 -0.81 -10.33 10.41
N ILE A 177 -1.48 -9.18 10.27
CA ILE A 177 -2.96 -9.10 10.24
C ILE A 177 -3.50 -9.49 8.86
N SER A 178 -2.92 -8.96 7.78
CA SER A 178 -3.44 -9.10 6.42
C SER A 178 -3.12 -10.45 5.79
N VAL A 179 -1.93 -11.00 6.03
CA VAL A 179 -1.40 -12.20 5.36
C VAL A 179 -0.82 -13.20 6.36
N PRO A 180 -1.65 -13.70 7.30
CA PRO A 180 -1.19 -14.48 8.45
C PRO A 180 -0.45 -15.77 8.06
N THR A 181 -0.84 -16.41 6.96
CA THR A 181 -0.23 -17.65 6.49
C THR A 181 1.22 -17.47 6.07
N PHE A 182 1.52 -16.46 5.27
CA PHE A 182 2.87 -16.17 4.80
C PHE A 182 3.72 -15.55 5.89
N PHE A 183 3.14 -14.67 6.71
CA PHE A 183 3.84 -14.08 7.85
C PHE A 183 4.33 -15.15 8.84
N PHE A 184 3.50 -16.17 9.13
CA PHE A 184 3.86 -17.23 10.08
C PHE A 184 5.07 -18.07 9.61
N GLN A 185 5.37 -18.12 8.31
CA GLN A 185 6.59 -18.78 7.83
C GLN A 185 7.88 -18.11 8.32
N GLN A 186 7.80 -16.83 8.71
CA GLN A 186 8.92 -16.02 9.22
C GLN A 186 8.81 -15.73 10.72
N VAL A 187 8.01 -16.52 11.45
CA VAL A 187 7.73 -16.30 12.88
C VAL A 187 8.98 -16.39 13.77
N GLN A 188 9.91 -17.29 13.43
CA GLN A 188 11.12 -17.48 14.22
C GLN A 188 12.05 -16.25 14.15
N PRO A 189 12.48 -15.77 12.96
CA PRO A 189 13.21 -14.50 12.84
C PRO A 189 12.47 -13.29 13.44
N PHE A 190 11.13 -13.28 13.40
CA PHE A 190 10.34 -12.23 14.02
C PHE A 190 10.55 -12.17 15.53
N PHE A 191 10.40 -13.29 16.24
CA PHE A 191 10.62 -13.32 17.70
C PHE A 191 12.06 -13.01 18.09
N ASP A 192 13.04 -13.42 17.28
CA ASP A 192 14.46 -13.14 17.56
C ASP A 192 14.78 -11.62 17.52
N ASN A 193 14.06 -10.84 16.70
CA ASN A 193 14.35 -9.41 16.48
C ASN A 193 13.35 -8.45 17.13
N ILE A 194 12.09 -8.84 17.35
CA ILE A 194 11.04 -7.92 17.81
C ILE A 194 11.33 -7.33 19.18
N PHE A 195 11.98 -8.07 20.08
CA PHE A 195 12.30 -7.59 21.42
C PHE A 195 13.25 -6.39 21.37
N VAL A 196 14.13 -6.28 20.37
CA VAL A 196 14.97 -5.08 20.16
C VAL A 196 14.11 -3.83 20.02
N ALA A 197 12.97 -3.92 19.32
CA ALA A 197 12.02 -2.82 19.15
C ALA A 197 11.14 -2.58 20.40
N VAL A 198 10.87 -3.60 21.21
CA VAL A 198 10.11 -3.47 22.46
C VAL A 198 10.91 -2.68 23.51
N TRP A 199 12.22 -2.86 23.54
CA TRP A 199 13.13 -2.16 24.44
C TRP A 199 13.61 -0.80 23.89
N ASP A 200 13.00 -0.30 22.82
CA ASP A 200 13.39 0.94 22.17
C ASP A 200 13.18 2.16 23.09
N PRO A 201 14.09 3.16 23.11
CA PRO A 201 13.89 4.39 23.87
C PRO A 201 12.63 5.17 23.44
N LYS A 202 12.17 5.02 22.18
CA LYS A 202 11.03 5.76 21.64
C LYS A 202 9.69 5.07 21.94
N GLN A 203 8.79 5.82 22.56
CA GLN A 203 7.45 5.34 22.91
C GLN A 203 6.65 4.82 21.70
N ALA A 204 6.62 5.56 20.58
CA ALA A 204 5.86 5.15 19.40
C ALA A 204 6.32 3.80 18.82
N ILE A 205 7.64 3.52 18.87
CA ILE A 205 8.20 2.24 18.41
C ILE A 205 7.77 1.12 19.35
N ARG A 206 7.80 1.34 20.66
CA ARG A 206 7.34 0.35 21.64
C ARG A 206 5.87 0.00 21.46
N GLU A 207 5.01 0.99 21.26
CA GLU A 207 3.58 0.79 21.01
C GLU A 207 3.36 -0.03 19.71
N GLY A 208 4.07 0.32 18.64
CA GLY A 208 4.04 -0.43 17.38
C GLY A 208 4.56 -1.87 17.53
N ALA A 209 5.65 -2.06 18.26
CA ALA A 209 6.27 -3.37 18.49
C ALA A 209 5.34 -4.29 19.28
N VAL A 210 4.70 -3.79 20.35
CA VAL A 210 3.72 -4.55 21.14
C VAL A 210 2.48 -4.87 20.30
N ALA A 211 2.04 -3.96 19.43
CA ALA A 211 0.94 -4.25 18.52
C ALA A 211 1.28 -5.34 17.49
N ALA A 212 2.50 -5.33 16.94
CA ALA A 212 2.99 -6.38 16.05
C ALA A 212 3.11 -7.73 16.79
N LEU A 213 3.66 -7.72 18.01
CA LEU A 213 3.76 -8.90 18.87
C LEU A 213 2.38 -9.47 19.20
N ARG A 214 1.40 -8.61 19.52
CA ARG A 214 0.01 -9.02 19.76
C ARG A 214 -0.58 -9.73 18.53
N ALA A 215 -0.39 -9.16 17.34
CA ALA A 215 -0.87 -9.77 16.10
C ALA A 215 -0.25 -11.16 15.91
N CYS A 216 1.06 -11.28 16.09
CA CYS A 216 1.77 -12.56 15.98
C CYS A 216 1.31 -13.60 17.00
N LEU A 217 1.17 -13.24 18.28
CA LEU A 217 0.72 -14.16 19.34
C LEU A 217 -0.69 -14.69 19.08
N ILE A 218 -1.60 -13.87 18.53
CA ILE A 218 -2.93 -14.33 18.11
C ILE A 218 -2.82 -15.43 17.04
N LEU A 219 -1.89 -15.29 16.09
CA LEU A 219 -1.65 -16.32 15.06
C LEU A 219 -1.11 -17.61 15.66
N THR A 220 -0.17 -17.50 16.62
CA THR A 220 0.40 -18.66 17.32
C THR A 220 -0.69 -19.44 18.06
N THR A 221 -1.53 -18.76 18.85
CA THR A 221 -2.63 -19.40 19.60
C THR A 221 -3.62 -20.13 18.69
N GLN A 222 -3.88 -19.64 17.49
CA GLN A 222 -4.76 -20.31 16.52
C GLN A 222 -4.13 -21.57 15.89
N ARG A 223 -2.79 -21.70 15.94
CA ARG A 223 -2.03 -22.79 15.32
C ARG A 223 -1.54 -23.85 16.30
N GLU A 224 -1.36 -23.49 17.58
CA GLU A 224 -0.99 -24.40 18.68
C GLU A 224 -1.77 -25.73 18.75
N PRO A 225 -3.08 -25.81 18.47
CA PRO A 225 -3.81 -27.08 18.55
C PRO A 225 -3.34 -28.14 17.54
N LYS A 226 -2.55 -27.75 16.54
CA LYS A 226 -2.13 -28.61 15.42
C LYS A 226 -0.65 -29.01 15.48
N GLU A 227 0.15 -28.41 16.37
CA GLU A 227 1.57 -28.72 16.52
C GLU A 227 1.82 -29.76 17.62
N MET A 228 2.65 -30.77 17.33
CA MET A 228 2.93 -31.90 18.24
C MET A 228 3.75 -31.50 19.48
N GLN A 229 4.31 -30.30 19.53
CA GLN A 229 5.11 -29.80 20.65
C GLN A 229 4.63 -28.41 21.06
N LYS A 230 4.66 -28.12 22.37
CA LYS A 230 4.33 -26.79 22.88
C LYS A 230 5.33 -25.77 22.31
N PRO A 231 4.89 -24.65 21.76
CA PRO A 231 5.79 -23.63 21.26
C PRO A 231 6.69 -23.09 22.36
N GLN A 232 7.96 -22.86 22.03
CA GLN A 232 8.95 -22.33 22.97
C GLN A 232 8.82 -20.82 23.20
N TRP A 233 8.02 -20.13 22.38
CA TRP A 233 7.92 -18.66 22.33
C TRP A 233 7.17 -18.02 23.51
N TYR A 234 6.51 -18.81 24.36
CA TYR A 234 5.81 -18.32 25.57
C TYR A 234 6.66 -18.40 26.84
N ARG A 235 7.91 -18.86 26.74
CA ARG A 235 8.82 -18.99 27.89
C ARG A 235 9.64 -17.74 28.14
#